data_AF-A0A561WW46-F1
#
_entry.id   AF-A0A561WW46-F1
#
_cell.length_a   1.000
_cell.length_b   1.000
_cell.length_c   1.000
_cell.angle_alpha   90.00
_cell.angle_beta   90.00
_cell.angle_gamma   90.00
#
_symmetry.space_group_name_H-M   'P 1'
#
loop_
_entity.id
_entity.type
_entity.pdbx_description
1 polymer ?
#
loop_
_entity_poly.entity_id
_entity_poly.type
_entity_poly.pdbx_seq_one_letter_code
_entity_poly.pdbx_strand_id
1 'polypeptide(L)'
;MPEQLLATGAWVDKHELCRSAVGDSRAMNVDEFWAVVKSAGAGLDGRTGDDGEAVAAALVTRLAATSPEGILEFQELFDQLHGALYRWDVWAAAYLIGGGCSDDSFMDFRAGVIALGREWYERVLASPDGLADHPVVRQAAAEEDDGALFAESVNYVASEAYEQVTGDDHAFYEAMKARQQVAVGIDEASESDMGEDFDFDDDDEMRRRLPRLAELFLDPAED
;
A
#
# COMPACT_ATOMS: atom_id res chain seq x y z
N MET A 1 -36.44 -57.96 -0.70
CA MET A 1 -35.58 -57.33 0.33
C MET A 1 -34.17 -57.30 -0.26
N PRO A 2 -33.59 -56.11 -0.45
CA PRO A 2 -33.12 -55.61 -1.77
C PRO A 2 -31.58 -55.33 -1.77
N GLU A 3 -30.80 -55.18 -2.85
CA GLU A 3 -31.01 -54.72 -4.24
C GLU A 3 -31.97 -53.54 -4.41
N GLN A 4 -31.43 -52.32 -4.49
CA GLN A 4 -32.03 -51.30 -5.37
C GLN A 4 -30.99 -50.75 -6.34
N LEU A 5 -30.93 -51.39 -7.51
CA LEU A 5 -30.81 -50.80 -8.85
C LEU A 5 -32.28 -50.67 -9.36
N LEU A 6 -32.80 -49.68 -10.11
CA LEU A 6 -32.35 -48.48 -10.83
C LEU A 6 -33.60 -47.63 -11.14
N ALA A 7 -33.46 -46.32 -11.36
CA ALA A 7 -34.22 -45.61 -12.40
C ALA A 7 -33.48 -44.32 -12.79
N THR A 8 -32.30 -44.51 -13.41
CA THR A 8 -31.52 -43.62 -14.29
C THR A 8 -30.04 -43.90 -14.01
N GLY A 9 -29.47 -44.84 -14.77
CA GLY A 9 -28.12 -45.32 -14.58
C GLY A 9 -27.06 -44.29 -14.97
N ALA A 10 -26.68 -43.45 -14.01
CA ALA A 10 -25.38 -42.78 -14.02
C ALA A 10 -24.81 -42.87 -12.60
N TRP A 11 -23.64 -43.50 -12.50
CA TRP A 11 -22.80 -43.44 -11.32
C TRP A 11 -22.31 -41.99 -11.21
N VAL A 12 -22.70 -41.26 -10.18
CA VAL A 12 -22.03 -39.99 -9.88
C VAL A 12 -20.69 -40.36 -9.28
N ASP A 13 -19.64 -40.08 -10.03
CA ASP A 13 -18.27 -40.29 -9.61
C ASP A 13 -18.01 -39.47 -8.34
N LYS A 14 -17.39 -40.05 -7.30
CA LYS A 14 -16.96 -39.27 -6.13
C LYS A 14 -15.93 -38.19 -6.53
N HIS A 15 -15.31 -38.30 -7.70
CA HIS A 15 -14.49 -37.25 -8.32
C HIS A 15 -15.28 -36.07 -8.92
N GLU A 16 -16.61 -36.15 -9.07
CA GLU A 16 -17.45 -35.03 -9.50
C GLU A 16 -17.93 -34.15 -8.34
N LEU A 17 -17.87 -34.62 -7.10
CA LEU A 17 -18.16 -33.83 -5.90
C LEU A 17 -16.95 -33.05 -5.36
N CYS A 18 -15.74 -33.27 -5.91
CA CYS A 18 -14.54 -32.48 -5.65
C CYS A 18 -14.20 -31.49 -6.79
N ARG A 19 -15.14 -31.21 -7.70
CA ARG A 19 -14.99 -30.19 -8.75
C ARG A 19 -15.83 -28.94 -8.53
N SER A 20 -16.27 -28.71 -7.28
CA SER A 20 -16.90 -27.47 -6.86
C SER A 20 -16.03 -26.79 -5.81
N ALA A 21 -15.56 -25.59 -6.13
CA ALA A 21 -14.77 -24.66 -5.31
C ALA A 21 -13.24 -24.87 -5.27
N VAL A 22 -12.61 -25.09 -6.42
CA VAL A 22 -11.35 -24.33 -6.66
C VAL A 22 -11.81 -23.04 -7.31
N GLY A 23 -12.12 -22.05 -6.48
CA GLY A 23 -12.17 -20.67 -6.95
C GLY A 23 -10.85 -20.38 -7.66
N ASP A 24 -10.92 -19.67 -8.78
CA ASP A 24 -9.78 -19.30 -9.61
C ASP A 24 -8.65 -18.74 -8.74
N SER A 25 -7.70 -19.61 -8.34
CA SER A 25 -6.64 -19.31 -7.38
C SER A 25 -5.49 -18.66 -8.12
N ARG A 26 -5.78 -17.55 -8.77
CA ARG A 26 -4.76 -16.66 -9.31
C ARG A 26 -4.53 -15.61 -8.25
N ALA A 27 -3.36 -15.70 -7.60
CA ALA A 27 -2.89 -14.64 -6.71
C ALA A 27 -3.05 -13.27 -7.38
N MET A 28 -3.55 -12.29 -6.63
CA MET A 28 -3.65 -10.91 -7.07
C MET A 28 -2.35 -10.51 -7.77
N ASN A 29 -2.48 -9.92 -8.94
CA ASN A 29 -1.33 -9.34 -9.63
C ASN A 29 -1.28 -7.81 -9.46
N VAL A 30 -0.13 -7.23 -9.80
CA VAL A 30 0.12 -5.80 -9.63
C VAL A 30 -0.90 -4.92 -10.37
N ASP A 31 -1.42 -5.35 -11.53
CA ASP A 31 -2.42 -4.57 -12.28
C ASP A 31 -3.78 -4.56 -11.57
N GLU A 32 -4.17 -5.68 -10.94
CA GLU A 32 -5.39 -5.79 -10.14
C GLU A 32 -5.29 -4.92 -8.87
N PHE A 33 -4.15 -4.96 -8.17
CA PHE A 33 -3.89 -4.06 -7.03
C PHE A 33 -4.09 -2.60 -7.41
N TRP A 34 -3.44 -2.15 -8.49
CA TRP A 34 -3.55 -0.76 -8.93
C TRP A 34 -4.95 -0.41 -9.45
N ALA A 35 -5.71 -1.38 -9.95
CA ALA A 35 -7.11 -1.17 -10.30
C ALA A 35 -7.97 -0.90 -9.05
N VAL A 36 -7.73 -1.63 -7.95
CA VAL A 36 -8.39 -1.39 -6.66
C VAL A 36 -8.07 0.02 -6.15
N VAL A 37 -6.80 0.38 -6.04
CA VAL A 37 -6.36 1.71 -5.56
C VAL A 37 -6.92 2.84 -6.42
N LYS A 38 -6.76 2.76 -7.74
CA LYS A 38 -7.27 3.77 -8.68
C LYS A 38 -8.78 3.96 -8.55
N SER A 39 -9.50 2.85 -8.37
CA SER A 39 -10.94 2.91 -8.22
C SER A 39 -11.36 3.53 -6.88
N ALA A 40 -10.61 3.32 -5.80
CA ALA A 40 -10.86 3.98 -4.52
C ALA A 40 -10.64 5.50 -4.59
N GLY A 41 -9.59 5.95 -5.31
CA GLY A 41 -9.34 7.37 -5.54
C GLY A 41 -10.27 8.04 -6.56
N ALA A 42 -11.02 7.27 -7.36
CA ALA A 42 -11.87 7.82 -8.42
C ALA A 42 -13.04 8.63 -7.84
N GLY A 43 -12.97 9.96 -7.99
CA GLY A 43 -14.00 10.88 -7.49
C GLY A 43 -13.64 11.58 -6.18
N LEU A 44 -12.49 11.24 -5.60
CA LEU A 44 -11.85 12.07 -4.58
C LEU A 44 -11.13 13.21 -5.30
N ASP A 45 -11.12 14.40 -4.71
CA ASP A 45 -10.52 15.60 -5.32
C ASP A 45 -8.98 15.61 -5.26
N GLY A 46 -8.38 14.45 -4.98
CA GLY A 46 -6.94 14.26 -4.90
C GLY A 46 -6.30 14.99 -3.73
N ARG A 47 -7.08 15.72 -2.91
CA ARG A 47 -6.61 16.38 -1.70
C ARG A 47 -6.49 15.32 -0.61
N THR A 48 -5.29 15.12 -0.08
CA THR A 48 -5.05 14.26 1.09
C THR A 48 -5.16 15.05 2.40
N GLY A 49 -5.86 16.20 2.40
CA GLY A 49 -5.98 17.07 3.58
C GLY A 49 -6.91 16.54 4.69
N ASP A 50 -7.31 15.27 4.58
CA ASP A 50 -8.01 14.49 5.61
C ASP A 50 -7.17 13.29 6.07
N ASP A 51 -5.84 13.37 5.99
CA ASP A 51 -4.90 12.30 6.33
C ASP A 51 -5.18 10.98 5.59
N GLY A 52 -5.77 11.09 4.38
CA GLY A 52 -6.12 9.95 3.55
C GLY A 52 -7.33 9.14 4.02
N GLU A 53 -8.13 9.65 4.96
CA GLU A 53 -9.32 8.99 5.48
C GLU A 53 -10.31 8.61 4.36
N ALA A 54 -10.61 9.53 3.43
CA ALA A 54 -11.57 9.26 2.36
C ALA A 54 -11.12 8.13 1.41
N VAL A 55 -9.82 8.09 1.08
CA VAL A 55 -9.27 7.02 0.23
C VAL A 55 -9.22 5.70 0.99
N ALA A 56 -8.87 5.72 2.28
CA ALA A 56 -8.87 4.55 3.13
C ALA A 56 -10.28 3.94 3.25
N ALA A 57 -11.29 4.74 3.55
CA ALA A 57 -12.68 4.28 3.63
C ALA A 57 -13.18 3.67 2.30
N ALA A 58 -12.79 4.27 1.17
CA ALA A 58 -13.10 3.75 -0.16
C ALA A 58 -12.36 2.44 -0.47
N LEU A 59 -11.10 2.30 -0.04
CA LEU A 59 -10.33 1.07 -0.14
C LEU A 59 -10.96 -0.04 0.69
N VAL A 60 -11.27 0.22 1.96
CA VAL A 60 -11.93 -0.72 2.87
C VAL A 60 -13.23 -1.24 2.26
N THR A 61 -14.10 -0.33 1.78
CA THR A 61 -15.37 -0.71 1.13
C THR A 61 -15.17 -1.64 -0.06
N ARG A 62 -14.14 -1.37 -0.89
CA ARG A 62 -13.84 -2.18 -2.07
C ARG A 62 -13.25 -3.53 -1.70
N LEU A 63 -12.32 -3.57 -0.76
CA LEU A 63 -11.68 -4.79 -0.27
C LEU A 63 -12.70 -5.70 0.42
N ALA A 64 -13.60 -5.15 1.23
CA ALA A 64 -14.69 -5.90 1.88
C ALA A 64 -15.68 -6.52 0.89
N ALA A 65 -15.76 -5.99 -0.34
CA ALA A 65 -16.56 -6.58 -1.43
C ALA A 65 -15.85 -7.73 -2.17
N THR A 66 -14.62 -8.07 -1.79
CA THR A 66 -13.85 -9.20 -2.33
C THR A 66 -13.96 -10.43 -1.40
N SER A 67 -12.97 -11.32 -1.42
CA SER A 67 -12.91 -12.48 -0.52
C SER A 67 -11.82 -12.27 0.54
N PRO A 68 -11.89 -12.94 1.72
CA PRO A 68 -10.80 -12.88 2.70
C PRO A 68 -9.43 -13.16 2.10
N GLU A 69 -9.34 -14.13 1.18
CA GLU A 69 -8.09 -14.44 0.45
C GLU A 69 -7.61 -13.26 -0.39
N GLY A 70 -8.51 -12.61 -1.14
CA GLY A 70 -8.16 -11.43 -1.95
C GLY A 70 -7.70 -10.23 -1.12
N ILE A 71 -8.19 -10.09 0.12
CA ILE A 71 -7.72 -9.05 1.06
C ILE A 71 -6.30 -9.35 1.54
N LEU A 72 -5.98 -10.62 1.83
CA LEU A 72 -4.63 -11.03 2.22
C LEU A 72 -3.64 -10.86 1.06
N GLU A 73 -4.04 -11.23 -0.16
CA GLU A 73 -3.22 -11.01 -1.37
C GLU A 73 -2.99 -9.51 -1.65
N PHE A 74 -3.99 -8.65 -1.38
CA PHE A 74 -3.82 -7.20 -1.42
C PHE A 74 -2.77 -6.74 -0.41
N GLN A 75 -2.83 -7.20 0.84
CA GLN A 75 -1.85 -6.84 1.87
C GLN A 75 -0.44 -7.25 1.47
N GLU A 76 -0.25 -8.46 0.92
CA GLU A 76 1.08 -8.92 0.50
C GLU A 76 1.69 -8.03 -0.60
N LEU A 77 0.88 -7.57 -1.55
CA LEU A 77 1.33 -6.61 -2.57
C LEU A 77 1.56 -5.22 -1.98
N PHE A 78 0.70 -4.79 -1.06
CA PHE A 78 0.88 -3.53 -0.34
C PHE A 78 2.22 -3.51 0.42
N ASP A 79 2.53 -4.56 1.19
CA ASP A 79 3.78 -4.71 1.94
C ASP A 79 5.01 -4.67 1.03
N GLN A 80 4.95 -5.35 -0.12
CA GLN A 80 6.03 -5.33 -1.12
C GLN A 80 6.26 -3.93 -1.70
N LEU A 81 5.18 -3.23 -2.07
CA LEU A 81 5.25 -1.90 -2.64
C LEU A 81 5.70 -0.85 -1.60
N HIS A 82 5.23 -1.00 -0.37
CA HIS A 82 5.57 -0.16 0.78
C HIS A 82 7.03 -0.35 1.22
N GLY A 83 7.51 -1.61 1.23
CA GLY A 83 8.90 -1.95 1.47
C GLY A 83 9.86 -1.42 0.39
N ALA A 84 9.45 -1.40 -0.88
CA ALA A 84 10.28 -0.86 -1.97
C ALA A 84 10.48 0.67 -1.89
N LEU A 85 9.61 1.39 -1.18
CA LEU A 85 9.77 2.82 -0.88
C LEU A 85 10.64 3.09 0.36
N TYR A 86 11.07 2.05 1.09
CA TYR A 86 11.88 2.20 2.30
C TYR A 86 13.35 2.51 1.96
N ARG A 87 13.58 3.76 1.53
CA ARG A 87 14.87 4.30 1.07
C ARG A 87 15.14 5.67 1.68
N TRP A 88 16.41 5.98 1.92
CA TRP A 88 16.83 7.25 2.51
C TRP A 88 16.44 8.47 1.68
N ASP A 89 16.48 8.38 0.35
CA ASP A 89 16.09 9.50 -0.52
C ASP A 89 14.57 9.75 -0.55
N VAL A 90 13.75 8.71 -0.39
CA VAL A 90 12.30 8.84 -0.22
C VAL A 90 11.96 9.40 1.16
N TRP A 91 12.69 8.96 2.19
CA TRP A 91 12.54 9.52 3.54
C TRP A 91 12.93 11.00 3.58
N ALA A 92 14.00 11.41 2.90
CA ALA A 92 14.36 12.81 2.78
C ALA A 92 13.24 13.64 2.12
N ALA A 93 12.53 13.10 1.12
CA ALA A 93 11.37 13.78 0.56
C ALA A 93 10.21 13.90 1.55
N ALA A 94 9.95 12.84 2.33
CA ALA A 94 8.98 12.90 3.42
C ALA A 94 9.39 13.95 4.48
N TYR A 95 10.68 14.03 4.82
CA TYR A 95 11.22 14.97 5.77
C TYR A 95 10.99 16.43 5.34
N LEU A 96 11.22 16.76 4.06
CA LEU A 96 10.94 18.10 3.52
C LEU A 96 9.45 18.43 3.55
N ILE A 97 8.60 17.50 3.11
CA ILE A 97 7.15 17.73 3.00
C ILE A 97 6.51 17.83 4.38
N GLY A 98 6.93 17.01 5.34
CA GLY A 98 6.39 16.96 6.70
C GLY A 98 7.11 17.86 7.72
N GLY A 99 8.12 18.64 7.31
CA GLY A 99 8.93 19.45 8.24
C GLY A 99 9.64 18.61 9.32
N GLY A 100 9.99 17.38 8.99
CA GLY A 100 10.44 16.33 9.92
C GLY A 100 9.82 14.98 9.56
N CYS A 101 10.44 13.87 9.97
CA CYS A 101 9.87 12.53 9.70
C CYS A 101 10.46 11.45 10.62
N SER A 102 9.63 10.91 11.53
CA SER A 102 9.91 9.69 12.30
C SER A 102 9.65 8.41 11.50
N ASP A 103 10.05 7.25 12.02
CA ASP A 103 9.72 5.93 11.44
C ASP A 103 8.21 5.75 11.16
N ASP A 104 7.37 6.15 12.13
CA ASP A 104 5.91 6.03 12.04
C ASP A 104 5.36 6.95 10.93
N SER A 105 5.74 8.23 10.94
CA SER A 105 5.33 9.14 9.86
C SER A 105 5.86 8.72 8.49
N PHE A 106 7.02 8.06 8.42
CA PHE A 106 7.54 7.53 7.18
C PHE A 106 6.74 6.31 6.70
N MET A 107 6.14 5.54 7.60
CA MET A 107 5.15 4.51 7.25
C MET A 107 3.93 5.14 6.58
N ASP A 108 3.41 6.24 7.15
CA ASP A 108 2.23 6.94 6.65
C ASP A 108 2.48 7.61 5.30
N PHE A 109 3.65 8.24 5.13
CA PHE A 109 4.06 8.83 3.87
C PHE A 109 4.10 7.80 2.73
N ARG A 110 4.70 6.63 2.98
CA ARG A 110 4.77 5.54 1.99
C ARG A 110 3.38 5.01 1.63
N ALA A 111 2.47 4.92 2.61
CA ALA A 111 1.08 4.57 2.37
C ALA A 111 0.37 5.62 1.50
N GLY A 112 0.61 6.91 1.75
CA GLY A 112 0.06 7.99 0.92
C GLY A 112 0.61 8.00 -0.50
N VAL A 113 1.90 7.74 -0.70
CA VAL A 113 2.48 7.58 -2.05
C VAL A 113 1.81 6.44 -2.82
N ILE A 114 1.51 5.32 -2.15
CA ILE A 114 0.73 4.22 -2.76
C ILE A 114 -0.70 4.69 -3.08
N ALA A 115 -1.34 5.46 -2.17
CA ALA A 115 -2.69 5.98 -2.37
C ALA A 115 -2.81 6.97 -3.55
N LEU A 116 -1.74 7.69 -3.90
CA LEU A 116 -1.67 8.51 -5.13
C LEU A 116 -1.82 7.67 -6.41
N GLY A 117 -1.57 6.36 -6.31
CA GLY A 117 -1.69 5.41 -7.41
C GLY A 117 -0.40 5.21 -8.20
N ARG A 118 -0.49 4.25 -9.13
CA ARG A 118 0.66 3.67 -9.84
C ARG A 118 1.60 4.69 -10.47
N GLU A 119 1.07 5.70 -11.15
CA GLU A 119 1.88 6.66 -11.89
C GLU A 119 2.81 7.46 -10.97
N TRP A 120 2.29 7.90 -9.83
CA TRP A 120 3.07 8.64 -8.84
C TRP A 120 4.01 7.73 -8.06
N TYR A 121 3.54 6.54 -7.69
CA TYR A 121 4.38 5.52 -7.08
C TYR A 121 5.62 5.21 -7.93
N GLU A 122 5.45 4.95 -9.24
CA GLU A 122 6.57 4.68 -10.16
C GLU A 122 7.50 5.90 -10.32
N ARG A 123 6.96 7.12 -10.29
CA ARG A 123 7.77 8.35 -10.32
C ARG A 123 8.61 8.51 -9.06
N VAL A 124 8.05 8.26 -7.89
CA VAL A 124 8.77 8.34 -6.61
C VAL A 124 9.88 7.30 -6.55
N LEU A 125 9.63 6.07 -6.99
CA LEU A 125 10.67 5.04 -7.08
C LEU A 125 11.84 5.44 -7.98
N ALA A 126 11.55 6.15 -9.08
CA ALA A 126 12.57 6.62 -9.99
C ALA A 126 13.32 7.86 -9.46
N SER A 127 12.60 8.81 -8.85
CA SER A 127 13.13 10.07 -8.32
C SER A 127 12.12 10.72 -7.36
N PRO A 128 12.32 10.68 -6.04
CA PRO A 128 11.41 11.28 -5.08
C PRO A 128 11.27 12.81 -5.23
N ASP A 129 12.30 13.49 -5.74
CA ASP A 129 12.28 14.92 -6.08
C ASP A 129 11.18 15.30 -7.12
N GLY A 130 10.67 14.32 -7.86
CA GLY A 130 9.52 14.51 -8.76
C GLY A 130 8.22 14.90 -8.05
N LEU A 131 8.11 14.67 -6.74
CA LEU A 131 6.94 15.07 -5.94
C LEU A 131 6.70 16.59 -5.93
N ALA A 132 7.73 17.39 -6.21
CA ALA A 132 7.60 18.84 -6.38
C ALA A 132 6.64 19.26 -7.52
N ASP A 133 6.27 18.33 -8.43
CA ASP A 133 5.25 18.56 -9.45
C ASP A 133 3.83 18.22 -9.02
N HIS A 134 3.66 17.53 -7.89
CA HIS A 134 2.36 17.11 -7.43
C HIS A 134 1.54 18.32 -6.93
N PRO A 135 0.29 18.52 -7.39
CA PRO A 135 -0.53 19.65 -6.96
C PRO A 135 -0.70 19.76 -5.45
N VAL A 136 -0.92 18.62 -4.76
CA VAL A 136 -1.04 18.58 -3.29
C VAL A 136 0.25 19.03 -2.61
N VAL A 137 1.42 18.57 -3.07
CA VAL A 137 2.71 18.95 -2.47
C VAL A 137 2.98 20.44 -2.65
N ARG A 138 2.63 20.99 -3.82
CA ARG A 138 2.74 22.44 -4.07
C ARG A 138 1.78 23.25 -3.22
N GLN A 139 0.56 22.75 -3.01
CA GLN A 139 -0.41 23.38 -2.13
C GLN A 139 0.10 23.35 -0.68
N ALA A 140 0.62 22.21 -0.24
CA ALA A 140 1.17 22.02 1.10
C ALA A 140 2.29 23.02 1.40
N ALA A 141 3.24 23.18 0.47
CA ALA A 141 4.29 24.20 0.57
C ALA A 141 3.73 25.63 0.65
N ALA A 142 2.63 25.93 -0.05
CA ALA A 142 2.02 27.26 -0.03
C ALA A 142 1.17 27.53 1.22
N GLU A 143 0.67 26.48 1.87
CA GLU A 143 -0.21 26.54 3.04
C GLU A 143 0.52 26.19 4.34
N GLU A 144 1.81 25.85 4.29
CA GLU A 144 2.61 25.35 5.42
C GLU A 144 1.95 24.12 6.08
N ASP A 145 1.38 23.24 5.26
CA ASP A 145 0.74 21.98 5.69
C ASP A 145 1.75 20.84 5.68
N ASP A 146 1.99 20.25 6.86
CA ASP A 146 2.93 19.15 7.09
C ASP A 146 2.28 17.75 7.00
N GLY A 147 0.96 17.66 6.81
CA GLY A 147 0.21 16.41 6.69
C GLY A 147 0.10 15.87 5.26
N ALA A 148 0.57 16.61 4.26
CA ALA A 148 0.42 16.24 2.87
C ALA A 148 1.11 14.90 2.53
N LEU A 149 0.33 13.96 1.98
CA LEU A 149 0.74 12.58 1.66
C LEU A 149 0.97 11.65 2.86
N PHE A 150 0.74 12.09 4.10
CA PHE A 150 0.87 11.24 5.29
C PHE A 150 -0.47 10.53 5.57
N ALA A 151 -0.72 9.41 4.88
CA ALA A 151 -2.02 8.74 4.90
C ALA A 151 -2.06 7.56 5.88
N GLU A 152 -2.07 7.83 7.19
CA GLU A 152 -2.01 6.81 8.25
C GLU A 152 -3.08 5.72 8.05
N SER A 153 -4.34 6.13 7.81
CA SER A 153 -5.48 5.23 7.66
C SER A 153 -5.29 4.20 6.54
N VAL A 154 -4.48 4.51 5.52
CA VAL A 154 -4.24 3.61 4.38
C VAL A 154 -3.45 2.37 4.82
N ASN A 155 -2.63 2.45 5.88
CA ASN A 155 -1.89 1.29 6.40
C ASN A 155 -2.81 0.17 6.92
N TYR A 156 -4.04 0.50 7.31
CA TYR A 156 -4.95 -0.41 8.01
C TYR A 156 -6.11 -0.93 7.16
N VAL A 157 -6.17 -0.54 5.88
CA VAL A 157 -7.35 -0.82 5.02
C VAL A 157 -7.62 -2.31 4.83
N ALA A 158 -6.59 -3.15 4.79
CA ALA A 158 -6.76 -4.59 4.63
C ALA A 158 -7.25 -5.24 5.93
N SER A 159 -6.68 -4.88 7.08
CA SER A 159 -7.13 -5.39 8.38
C SER A 159 -8.58 -5.00 8.67
N GLU A 160 -8.94 -3.74 8.41
CA GLU A 160 -10.31 -3.26 8.59
C GLU A 160 -11.31 -3.95 7.65
N ALA A 161 -10.96 -4.11 6.37
CA ALA A 161 -11.79 -4.83 5.43
C ALA A 161 -11.96 -6.31 5.81
N TYR A 162 -10.89 -6.94 6.30
CA TYR A 162 -10.91 -8.33 6.73
C TYR A 162 -11.79 -8.52 7.97
N GLU A 163 -11.72 -7.60 8.93
CA GLU A 163 -12.63 -7.56 10.09
C GLU A 163 -14.08 -7.43 9.64
N GLN A 164 -14.40 -6.55 8.68
CA GLN A 164 -15.78 -6.40 8.17
C GLN A 164 -16.34 -7.69 7.55
N VAL A 165 -15.49 -8.47 6.88
CA VAL A 165 -15.89 -9.71 6.21
C VAL A 165 -15.98 -10.88 7.18
N THR A 166 -15.09 -10.95 8.18
CA THR A 166 -14.99 -12.11 9.09
C THR A 166 -15.67 -11.90 10.43
N GLY A 167 -15.83 -10.64 10.87
CA GLY A 167 -16.32 -10.25 12.20
C GLY A 167 -15.31 -10.46 13.32
N ASP A 168 -14.02 -10.63 13.01
CA ASP A 168 -12.93 -10.89 13.96
C ASP A 168 -11.73 -9.99 13.66
N ASP A 169 -11.44 -9.09 14.60
CA ASP A 169 -10.37 -8.07 14.55
C ASP A 169 -8.96 -8.68 14.71
N HIS A 170 -8.84 -9.90 15.25
CA HIS A 170 -7.55 -10.59 15.43
C HIS A 170 -7.26 -11.58 14.29
N ALA A 171 -8.29 -12.03 13.56
CA ALA A 171 -8.15 -13.05 12.54
C ALA A 171 -7.24 -12.65 11.36
N PHE A 172 -7.15 -11.36 11.05
CA PHE A 172 -6.28 -10.86 9.97
C PHE A 172 -4.80 -11.15 10.23
N TYR A 173 -4.29 -10.76 11.40
CA TYR A 173 -2.88 -10.90 11.73
C TYR A 173 -2.46 -12.38 11.85
N GLU A 174 -3.33 -13.23 12.40
CA GLU A 174 -3.09 -14.68 12.43
C GLU A 174 -3.06 -15.29 11.02
N ALA A 175 -3.94 -14.84 10.12
CA ALA A 175 -3.95 -15.28 8.73
C ALA A 175 -2.67 -14.85 7.98
N MET A 176 -2.26 -13.59 8.11
CA MET A 176 -1.01 -13.07 7.53
C MET A 176 0.23 -13.82 8.04
N LYS A 177 0.30 -14.05 9.36
CA LYS A 177 1.38 -14.83 9.98
C LYS A 177 1.45 -16.26 9.46
N ALA A 178 0.29 -16.92 9.28
CA ALA A 178 0.24 -18.26 8.71
C ALA A 178 0.77 -18.30 7.27
N ARG A 179 0.48 -17.28 6.45
CA ARG A 179 1.01 -17.16 5.07
C ARG A 179 2.52 -16.93 5.05
N GLN A 180 3.02 -16.03 5.87
CA GLN A 180 4.46 -15.76 5.98
C GLN A 180 5.22 -17.04 6.37
N GLN A 181 4.75 -17.80 7.35
CA GLN A 181 5.40 -19.07 7.75
C GLN A 181 5.50 -20.11 6.63
N VAL A 182 4.59 -20.09 5.65
CA VAL A 182 4.69 -20.93 4.44
C VAL A 182 5.74 -20.36 3.47
N ALA A 183 5.91 -19.04 3.41
CA ALA A 183 6.88 -18.37 2.55
C ALA A 183 8.33 -18.42 3.08
N VAL A 184 8.56 -18.39 4.41
CA VAL A 184 9.90 -18.39 5.05
C VAL A 184 10.65 -19.74 4.95
N GLY A 185 10.30 -20.60 3.99
CA GLY A 185 11.14 -21.73 3.57
C GLY A 185 12.32 -21.32 2.69
N ILE A 186 12.54 -20.01 2.48
CA ILE A 186 13.57 -19.41 1.62
C ILE A 186 14.28 -18.32 2.44
N ASP A 187 15.62 -18.36 2.40
CA ASP A 187 16.63 -17.61 3.17
C ASP A 187 16.21 -16.21 3.68
N GLU A 188 16.31 -16.01 5.00
CA GLU A 188 16.15 -14.72 5.69
C GLU A 188 17.35 -13.79 5.38
N ALA A 189 17.05 -12.49 5.37
CA ALA A 189 17.99 -11.36 5.29
C ALA A 189 18.53 -11.01 3.89
N SER A 190 17.65 -10.44 3.06
CA SER A 190 18.07 -9.27 2.28
C SER A 190 17.80 -8.05 3.15
N GLU A 191 18.82 -7.50 3.82
CA GLU A 191 18.74 -6.12 4.31
C GLU A 191 18.30 -5.27 3.11
N SER A 192 17.17 -4.58 3.24
CA SER A 192 16.70 -3.68 2.18
C SER A 192 17.80 -2.65 1.92
N ASP A 193 18.31 -2.58 0.70
CA ASP A 193 19.24 -1.55 0.28
C ASP A 193 18.51 -0.21 0.30
N MET A 194 18.57 0.48 1.45
CA MET A 194 17.96 1.79 1.65
C MET A 194 18.69 2.90 0.88
N GLY A 195 19.79 2.57 0.20
CA GLY A 195 20.69 3.54 -0.41
C GLY A 195 21.65 4.17 0.60
N GLU A 196 22.21 5.32 0.23
CA GLU A 196 23.15 6.06 1.07
C GLU A 196 22.39 6.88 2.13
N ASP A 197 22.69 6.61 3.40
CA ASP A 197 22.26 7.39 4.57
C ASP A 197 22.94 8.77 4.60
N PHE A 198 22.22 9.81 5.02
CA PHE A 198 22.72 11.17 5.14
C PHE A 198 21.88 11.99 6.13
N ASP A 199 22.47 13.09 6.61
CA ASP A 199 21.82 13.98 7.57
C ASP A 199 20.74 14.83 6.88
N PHE A 200 19.48 14.68 7.31
CA PHE A 200 18.35 15.44 6.76
C PHE A 200 18.31 16.89 7.24
N ASP A 201 19.04 17.23 8.32
CA ASP A 201 19.22 18.60 8.80
C ASP A 201 20.31 19.38 8.03
N ASP A 202 21.02 18.72 7.10
CA ASP A 202 21.95 19.38 6.17
C ASP A 202 21.20 19.90 4.93
N ASP A 203 20.71 21.13 5.03
CA ASP A 203 20.01 21.82 3.94
C ASP A 203 20.78 21.83 2.61
N ASP A 204 22.11 21.90 2.62
CA ASP A 204 22.91 21.92 1.39
C ASP A 204 22.92 20.54 0.74
N GLU A 205 22.99 19.47 1.54
CA GLU A 205 22.84 18.10 1.07
C GLU A 205 21.42 17.84 0.55
N MET A 206 20.39 18.35 1.23
CA MET A 206 18.99 18.29 0.79
C MET A 206 18.80 19.02 -0.55
N ARG A 207 19.33 20.23 -0.71
CA ARG A 207 19.32 20.97 -2.00
C ARG A 207 20.07 20.23 -3.11
N ARG A 208 21.14 19.49 -2.79
CA ARG A 208 21.90 18.71 -3.77
C ARG A 208 21.13 17.48 -4.24
N ARG A 209 20.43 16.78 -3.34
CA ARG A 209 19.74 15.51 -3.62
C ARG A 209 18.31 15.71 -4.14
N LEU A 210 17.58 16.65 -3.55
CA LEU A 210 16.17 16.94 -3.82
C LEU A 210 15.97 18.43 -4.15
N PRO A 211 16.63 18.96 -5.20
CA PRO A 211 16.67 20.40 -5.48
C PRO A 211 15.29 21.03 -5.66
N ARG A 212 14.31 20.30 -6.19
CA ARG A 212 12.99 20.84 -6.51
C ARG A 212 12.08 20.85 -5.30
N LEU A 213 12.15 19.82 -4.45
CA LEU A 213 11.47 19.84 -3.16
C LEU A 213 12.11 20.87 -2.22
N ALA A 214 13.43 20.97 -2.20
CA ALA A 214 14.13 21.97 -1.40
C ALA A 214 13.73 23.41 -1.78
N GLU A 215 13.53 23.72 -3.07
CA GLU A 215 13.02 25.02 -3.52
C GLU A 215 11.61 25.35 -2.97
N LEU A 216 10.81 24.32 -2.67
CA LEU A 216 9.45 24.50 -2.14
C LEU A 216 9.42 24.64 -0.61
N PHE A 217 10.29 23.91 0.10
CA PHE A 217 10.15 23.71 1.55
C PHE A 217 11.28 24.31 2.39
N LEU A 218 12.44 24.63 1.80
CA LEU A 218 13.54 25.27 2.52
C LEU A 218 13.60 26.76 2.23
N ASP A 219 14.10 27.52 3.20
CA ASP A 219 14.46 28.91 2.98
C ASP A 219 15.55 29.04 1.90
N PRO A 220 15.64 30.19 1.21
CA PRO A 220 16.74 30.47 0.29
C PRO A 220 18.07 30.32 1.04
N ALA A 221 19.08 29.71 0.39
CA ALA A 221 20.41 29.59 0.98
C ALA A 221 20.95 30.97 1.40
N GLU A 222 21.45 31.09 2.62
CA GLU A 222 22.12 32.31 3.07
C GLU A 222 23.47 32.44 2.35
N ASP A 223 23.61 33.47 1.49
CA ASP A 223 24.84 33.81 0.75
C ASP A 223 26.00 34.28 1.65
#